data_AF-A0A2D8K8S9-F1
#
_entry.id   AF-A0A2D8K8S9-F1
#
_cell.length_a   1.000
_cell.length_b   1.000
_cell.length_c   1.000
_cell.angle_alpha   90.00
_cell.angle_beta   90.00
_cell.angle_gamma   90.00
#
_symmetry.space_group_name_H-M   'P 1'
#
loop_
_entity.id
_entity.type
_entity.pdbx_description
1 polymer ?
#
loop_
_entity_poly.entity_id
_entity_poly.type
_entity_poly.pdbx_seq_one_letter_code
_entity_poly.pdbx_strand_id
1 'polypeptide(L)'
;MTSTLSYFKWAFIVTAVGLLASAAYGYFSFGAGGALTFLFITAVLAVLEISLSFDNAVVNANKLKAMSHVWQRRFLTWGILIAVFGMRLVFPLVIVALAAKIGPIAAIHLAFAEPRAYAEIMHHAHLPIAAFGGTFLLMVGLTYFFDHDKDVHWLPWLEEPMARSASIKGIEIGIALVLILVFSGLVAEERAQDFLYPALYGLITFLAVEILSGFLDASQAKAAKTAAQGGLGAFIYLEVLDASFSFDGVVGAFALTKNLLVIAIGLGIGAMYVRSLTILLVDRKTLSHFRFLEHGAFYAILVLAVIMFAQTLVHIPEAVTGLVGAGLIGLSLWSSLRWRKLERIKQAL
;
A
#
# COMPACT_ATOMS: atom_id res chain seq x y z
N MET A 1 -1.29 -1.93 -30.90
CA MET A 1 -1.54 -2.26 -29.47
C MET A 1 -0.19 -2.39 -28.79
N THR A 2 0.10 -1.63 -27.74
CA THR A 2 1.32 -1.80 -26.93
C THR A 2 1.31 -3.21 -26.31
N SER A 3 2.36 -4.00 -26.57
CA SER A 3 2.49 -5.34 -25.97
C SER A 3 2.52 -5.23 -24.45
N THR A 4 1.95 -6.19 -23.71
CA THR A 4 2.02 -6.20 -22.23
C THR A 4 3.46 -6.05 -21.73
N LEU A 5 4.43 -6.60 -22.47
CA LEU A 5 5.86 -6.48 -22.16
C LEU A 5 6.40 -5.05 -22.21
N SER A 6 5.80 -4.15 -22.99
CA SER A 6 6.28 -2.76 -23.08
C SER A 6 6.10 -1.99 -21.77
N TYR A 7 5.07 -2.34 -20.98
CA TYR A 7 4.82 -1.73 -19.67
C TYR A 7 5.92 -2.09 -18.66
N PHE A 8 6.45 -3.31 -18.74
CA PHE A 8 7.46 -3.83 -17.81
C PHE A 8 8.90 -3.61 -18.27
N LYS A 9 9.13 -3.02 -19.45
CA LYS A 9 10.49 -2.81 -20.00
C LYS A 9 11.42 -2.14 -18.98
N TRP A 10 10.96 -1.06 -18.36
CA TRP A 10 11.75 -0.34 -17.35
C TRP A 10 11.90 -1.12 -16.05
N ALA A 11 10.87 -1.87 -15.63
CA ALA A 11 10.98 -2.74 -14.46
C ALA A 11 12.09 -3.80 -14.68
N PHE A 12 12.13 -4.46 -15.84
CA PHE A 12 13.20 -5.43 -16.15
C PHE A 12 14.60 -4.82 -16.18
N ILE A 13 14.75 -3.60 -16.73
CA ILE A 13 16.03 -2.89 -16.72
C ILE A 13 16.47 -2.59 -15.28
N VAL A 14 15.56 -2.05 -14.47
CA VAL A 14 15.84 -1.75 -13.05
C VAL A 14 16.16 -3.02 -12.27
N THR A 15 15.47 -4.13 -12.52
CA THR A 15 15.79 -5.45 -11.94
C THR A 15 17.21 -5.88 -12.29
N ALA A 16 17.57 -5.88 -13.57
CA ALA A 16 18.89 -6.31 -14.01
C ALA A 16 19.99 -5.44 -13.41
N VAL A 17 19.83 -4.11 -13.49
CA VAL A 17 20.80 -3.15 -12.92
C VAL A 17 20.87 -3.26 -11.41
N GLY A 18 19.74 -3.35 -10.71
CA GLY A 18 19.68 -3.43 -9.26
C GLY A 18 20.28 -4.73 -8.71
N LEU A 19 19.97 -5.89 -9.32
CA LEU A 19 20.57 -7.17 -8.92
C LEU A 19 22.08 -7.18 -9.18
N LEU A 20 22.54 -6.64 -10.32
CA LEU A 20 23.98 -6.51 -10.61
C LEU A 20 24.67 -5.56 -9.64
N ALA A 21 24.07 -4.42 -9.33
CA ALA A 21 24.61 -3.46 -8.37
C ALA A 21 24.71 -4.05 -6.96
N SER A 22 23.69 -4.79 -6.53
CA SER A 22 23.69 -5.48 -5.23
C SER A 22 24.72 -6.61 -5.17
N ALA A 23 24.83 -7.41 -6.23
CA ALA A 23 25.84 -8.45 -6.34
C ALA A 23 27.25 -7.87 -6.36
N ALA A 24 27.48 -6.77 -7.08
CA ALA A 24 28.75 -6.06 -7.12
C ALA A 24 29.11 -5.50 -5.73
N TYR A 25 28.15 -4.86 -5.06
CA TYR A 25 28.34 -4.38 -3.69
C TYR A 25 28.70 -5.52 -2.73
N GLY A 26 27.98 -6.65 -2.81
CA GLY A 26 28.28 -7.85 -2.02
C GLY A 26 29.66 -8.43 -2.33
N TYR A 27 30.07 -8.43 -3.61
CA TYR A 27 31.38 -8.89 -4.05
C TYR A 27 32.52 -8.02 -3.50
N PHE A 28 32.42 -6.70 -3.65
CA PHE A 28 33.47 -5.77 -3.21
C PHE A 28 33.57 -5.68 -1.69
N SER A 29 32.46 -5.91 -0.98
CA SER A 29 32.43 -5.83 0.49
C SER A 29 32.79 -7.15 1.18
N PHE A 30 32.42 -8.30 0.60
CA PHE A 30 32.50 -9.61 1.27
C PHE A 30 32.94 -10.77 0.35
N GLY A 31 33.41 -10.49 -0.87
CA GLY A 31 33.86 -11.48 -1.84
C GLY A 31 32.72 -12.27 -2.53
N ALA A 32 33.07 -13.36 -3.20
CA ALA A 32 32.12 -14.13 -4.02
C ALA A 32 30.90 -14.67 -3.25
N GLY A 33 31.09 -15.07 -1.98
CA GLY A 33 29.98 -15.49 -1.12
C GLY A 33 29.01 -14.35 -0.82
N GLY A 34 29.54 -13.15 -0.55
CA GLY A 34 28.75 -11.94 -0.38
C GLY A 34 27.92 -11.58 -1.60
N ALA A 35 28.49 -11.70 -2.80
CA ALA A 35 27.79 -11.42 -4.05
C ALA A 35 26.49 -12.24 -4.18
N LEU A 36 26.57 -13.55 -3.90
CA LEU A 36 25.43 -14.46 -3.97
C LEU A 36 24.39 -14.15 -2.88
N THR A 37 24.83 -13.91 -1.64
CA THR A 37 23.93 -13.58 -0.52
C THR A 37 23.16 -12.29 -0.79
N PHE A 38 23.84 -11.23 -1.23
CA PHE A 38 23.22 -9.94 -1.50
C PHE A 38 22.29 -9.99 -2.70
N LEU A 39 22.67 -10.70 -3.78
CA LEU A 39 21.79 -10.97 -4.91
C LEU A 39 20.51 -11.67 -4.46
N PHE A 40 20.63 -12.75 -3.68
CA PHE A 40 19.48 -13.51 -3.19
C PHE A 40 18.57 -12.66 -2.31
N ILE A 41 19.11 -11.95 -1.31
CA ILE A 41 18.33 -11.06 -0.44
C ILE A 41 17.59 -9.99 -1.26
N THR A 42 18.27 -9.38 -2.24
CA THR A 42 17.66 -8.34 -3.09
C THR A 42 16.52 -8.90 -3.93
N ALA A 43 16.68 -10.11 -4.47
CA ALA A 43 15.62 -10.78 -5.22
C ALA A 43 14.41 -11.11 -4.33
N VAL A 44 14.65 -11.61 -3.11
CA VAL A 44 13.59 -11.88 -2.13
C VAL A 44 12.86 -10.59 -1.74
N LEU A 45 13.59 -9.50 -1.47
CA LEU A 45 12.99 -8.20 -1.17
C LEU A 45 12.13 -7.67 -2.33
N ALA A 46 12.60 -7.83 -3.57
CA ALA A 46 11.81 -7.44 -4.73
C ALA A 46 10.52 -8.26 -4.85
N VAL A 47 10.58 -9.57 -4.63
CA VAL A 47 9.40 -10.45 -4.65
C VAL A 47 8.44 -10.10 -3.49
N LEU A 48 8.98 -9.89 -2.30
CA LEU A 48 8.22 -9.48 -1.11
C LEU A 48 7.45 -8.20 -1.40
N GLU A 49 8.13 -7.17 -1.91
CA GLU A 49 7.53 -5.88 -2.25
C GLU A 49 6.44 -6.01 -3.32
N ILE A 50 6.68 -6.77 -4.40
CA ILE A 50 5.66 -7.00 -5.43
C ILE A 50 4.42 -7.67 -4.83
N SER A 51 4.62 -8.60 -3.90
CA SER A 51 3.55 -9.38 -3.30
C SER A 51 2.71 -8.54 -2.33
N LEU A 52 3.38 -7.78 -1.45
CA LEU A 52 2.74 -6.90 -0.47
C LEU A 52 2.10 -5.66 -1.09
N SER A 53 2.53 -5.27 -2.30
CA SER A 53 2.03 -4.06 -2.98
C SER A 53 1.14 -4.32 -4.19
N PHE A 54 0.73 -5.57 -4.42
CA PHE A 54 -0.10 -5.90 -5.58
C PHE A 54 -1.51 -5.33 -5.48
N ASP A 55 -2.18 -5.55 -4.35
CA ASP A 55 -3.48 -5.00 -4.02
C ASP A 55 -3.46 -3.46 -4.02
N ASN A 56 -2.37 -2.86 -3.55
CA ASN A 56 -2.14 -1.41 -3.63
C ASN A 56 -2.14 -0.93 -5.08
N ALA A 57 -1.52 -1.68 -6.01
CA ALA A 57 -1.53 -1.35 -7.43
C ALA A 57 -2.96 -1.32 -8.00
N VAL A 58 -3.84 -2.21 -7.54
CA VAL A 58 -5.25 -2.31 -7.96
C VAL A 58 -6.05 -1.13 -7.41
N VAL A 59 -5.87 -0.79 -6.14
CA VAL A 59 -6.58 0.32 -5.48
C VAL A 59 -6.12 1.67 -6.03
N ASN A 60 -4.82 1.82 -6.28
CA ASN A 60 -4.30 2.99 -6.98
C ASN A 60 -4.90 3.09 -8.37
N ALA A 61 -4.87 2.02 -9.16
CA ALA A 61 -5.46 2.02 -10.49
C ALA A 61 -6.97 2.38 -10.47
N ASN A 62 -7.68 1.98 -9.42
CA ASN A 62 -9.08 2.32 -9.21
C ASN A 62 -9.32 3.82 -8.96
N LYS A 63 -8.48 4.48 -8.18
CA LYS A 63 -8.60 5.93 -7.99
C LYS A 63 -8.09 6.69 -9.23
N LEU A 64 -7.00 6.23 -9.85
CA LEU A 64 -6.44 6.85 -11.07
C LEU A 64 -7.40 6.87 -12.27
N LYS A 65 -8.23 5.82 -12.47
CA LYS A 65 -9.18 5.77 -13.61
C LYS A 65 -10.19 6.93 -13.58
N ALA A 66 -10.45 7.52 -12.40
CA ALA A 66 -11.37 8.64 -12.22
C ALA A 66 -10.67 10.02 -12.33
N MET A 67 -9.34 10.06 -12.41
CA MET A 67 -8.57 11.29 -12.52
C MET A 67 -8.42 11.73 -13.98
N SER A 68 -8.28 13.04 -14.21
CA SER A 68 -7.92 13.55 -15.54
C SER A 68 -6.54 13.04 -16.01
N HIS A 69 -6.34 12.95 -17.33
CA HIS A 69 -5.09 12.45 -17.93
C HIS A 69 -3.82 13.21 -17.50
N VAL A 70 -3.93 14.49 -17.15
CA VAL A 70 -2.79 15.28 -16.64
C VAL A 70 -2.38 14.76 -15.27
N TRP A 71 -3.34 14.51 -14.39
CA TRP A 71 -3.09 14.02 -13.04
C TRP A 71 -2.70 12.54 -13.00
N GLN A 72 -3.25 11.71 -13.89
CA GLN A 72 -2.74 10.35 -14.12
C GLN A 72 -1.25 10.37 -14.45
N ARG A 73 -0.83 11.21 -15.40
CA ARG A 73 0.61 11.34 -15.75
C ARG A 73 1.45 11.83 -14.56
N ARG A 74 0.95 12.81 -13.79
CA ARG A 74 1.65 13.33 -12.61
C ARG A 74 1.84 12.25 -11.53
N PHE A 75 0.82 11.46 -11.24
CA PHE A 75 0.95 10.33 -10.31
C PHE A 75 1.98 9.32 -10.83
N LEU A 76 1.90 8.96 -12.11
CA LEU A 76 2.81 7.99 -12.71
C LEU A 76 4.26 8.46 -12.82
N THR A 77 4.53 9.77 -12.71
CA THR A 77 5.89 10.33 -12.69
C THR A 77 6.35 10.69 -11.27
N TRP A 78 5.62 11.58 -10.61
CA TRP A 78 5.98 12.16 -9.32
C TRP A 78 5.47 11.30 -8.18
N GLY A 79 4.21 10.87 -8.27
CA GLY A 79 3.60 10.07 -7.21
C GLY A 79 4.38 8.80 -6.97
N ILE A 80 4.78 8.11 -8.03
CA ILE A 80 5.59 6.89 -7.86
C ILE A 80 7.00 7.21 -7.38
N LEU A 81 7.60 8.33 -7.79
CA LEU A 81 8.89 8.74 -7.22
C LEU A 81 8.76 8.98 -5.70
N ILE A 82 7.67 9.58 -5.25
CA ILE A 82 7.36 9.80 -3.83
C ILE A 82 7.06 8.47 -3.14
N ALA A 83 6.23 7.60 -3.71
CA ALA A 83 5.94 6.27 -3.17
C ALA A 83 7.23 5.44 -3.03
N VAL A 84 8.12 5.45 -4.02
CA VAL A 84 9.38 4.67 -3.96
C VAL A 84 10.40 5.32 -3.05
N PHE A 85 10.81 6.56 -3.31
CA PHE A 85 11.90 7.18 -2.57
C PHE A 85 11.40 7.86 -1.28
N GLY A 86 10.29 8.58 -1.37
CA GLY A 86 9.67 9.22 -0.22
C GLY A 86 9.30 8.18 0.83
N MET A 87 8.46 7.21 0.48
CA MET A 87 7.91 6.31 1.50
C MET A 87 8.86 5.19 1.96
N ARG A 88 9.85 4.78 1.15
CA ARG A 88 10.74 3.66 1.52
C ARG A 88 12.13 4.10 1.99
N LEU A 89 12.56 5.33 1.67
CA LEU A 89 13.85 5.86 2.11
C LEU A 89 13.67 7.05 3.06
N VAL A 90 12.89 8.06 2.65
CA VAL A 90 12.75 9.30 3.44
C VAL A 90 11.86 9.08 4.65
N PHE A 91 10.75 8.35 4.54
CA PHE A 91 9.80 8.16 5.62
C PHE A 91 10.39 7.37 6.80
N PRO A 92 11.10 6.24 6.61
CA PRO A 92 11.80 5.57 7.71
C PRO A 92 12.83 6.49 8.38
N LEU A 93 13.53 7.30 7.59
CA LEU A 93 14.50 8.26 8.11
C LEU A 93 13.84 9.33 8.99
N VAL A 94 12.68 9.85 8.56
CA VAL A 94 11.88 10.81 9.33
C VAL A 94 11.41 10.17 10.64
N ILE A 95 10.94 8.92 10.61
CA ILE A 95 10.54 8.19 11.82
C ILE A 95 11.71 8.09 12.78
N VAL A 96 12.89 7.65 12.32
CA VAL A 96 14.07 7.53 13.19
C VAL A 96 14.50 8.89 13.73
N ALA A 97 14.48 9.94 12.90
CA ALA A 97 14.81 11.29 13.35
C ALA A 97 13.89 11.76 14.48
N LEU A 98 12.58 11.53 14.35
CA LEU A 98 11.59 11.90 15.35
C LEU A 98 11.67 11.02 16.62
N ALA A 99 11.78 9.70 16.45
CA ALA A 99 11.81 8.74 17.55
C ALA A 99 13.09 8.88 18.39
N ALA A 100 14.25 9.06 17.74
CA ALA A 100 15.52 9.26 18.42
C ALA A 100 15.79 10.73 18.80
N LYS A 101 14.89 11.65 18.41
CA LYS A 101 15.03 13.11 18.63
C LYS A 101 16.36 13.66 18.11
N ILE A 102 16.78 13.19 16.94
CA ILE A 102 18.02 13.61 16.27
C ILE A 102 17.70 14.38 14.99
N GLY A 103 18.63 15.22 14.55
CA GLY A 103 18.49 15.94 13.28
C GLY A 103 18.50 14.99 12.07
N PRO A 104 17.92 15.40 10.92
CA PRO A 104 17.86 14.55 9.72
C PRO A 104 19.22 14.04 9.23
N ILE A 105 20.26 14.88 9.30
CA ILE A 105 21.62 14.50 8.91
C ILE A 105 22.18 13.43 9.85
N ALA A 106 21.92 13.56 11.15
CA ALA A 106 22.34 12.58 12.14
C ALA A 106 21.60 11.24 11.95
N ALA A 107 20.32 11.26 11.57
CA ALA A 107 19.59 10.04 11.23
C ALA A 107 20.18 9.34 9.99
N ILE A 108 20.64 10.10 8.98
CA ILE A 108 21.32 9.53 7.81
C ILE A 108 22.64 8.88 8.26
N HIS A 109 23.42 9.59 9.07
CA HIS A 109 24.66 9.06 9.60
C HIS A 109 24.41 7.78 10.42
N LEU A 110 23.38 7.75 11.27
CA LEU A 110 23.01 6.57 12.04
C LEU A 110 22.63 5.39 11.13
N ALA A 111 21.87 5.65 10.06
CA ALA A 111 21.45 4.62 9.12
C ALA A 111 22.63 3.92 8.41
N PHE A 112 23.72 4.64 8.15
CA PHE A 112 24.92 4.09 7.50
C PHE A 112 25.97 3.59 8.49
N ALA A 113 26.19 4.30 9.60
CA ALA A 113 27.22 3.99 10.59
C ALA A 113 26.78 2.87 11.54
N GLU A 114 25.52 2.86 11.96
CA GLU A 114 24.99 1.92 12.95
C GLU A 114 23.63 1.33 12.52
N PRO A 115 23.58 0.52 11.45
CA PRO A 115 22.32 0.01 10.90
C PRO A 115 21.52 -0.87 11.88
N ARG A 116 22.18 -1.43 12.91
CA ARG A 116 21.51 -2.19 13.97
C ARG A 116 20.70 -1.29 14.90
N ALA A 117 21.30 -0.20 15.39
CA ALA A 117 20.62 0.78 16.23
C ALA A 117 19.46 1.44 15.46
N TYR A 118 19.68 1.75 14.17
CA TYR A 118 18.62 2.25 13.28
C TYR A 118 17.44 1.27 13.20
N ALA A 119 17.70 -0.02 12.96
CA ALA A 119 16.67 -1.04 12.86
C ALA A 119 15.91 -1.25 14.19
N GLU A 120 16.59 -1.15 15.33
CA GLU A 120 15.95 -1.23 16.65
C GLU A 120 14.98 -0.08 16.89
N ILE A 121 15.38 1.16 16.56
CA ILE A 121 14.49 2.33 16.65
C ILE A 121 13.25 2.13 15.75
N MET A 122 13.45 1.64 14.53
CA MET A 122 12.34 1.32 13.62
C MET A 122 11.42 0.24 14.18
N HIS A 123 11.98 -0.81 14.80
CA HIS A 123 11.20 -1.88 15.42
C HIS A 123 10.37 -1.36 16.60
N HIS A 124 10.92 -0.47 17.43
CA HIS A 124 10.15 0.17 18.51
C HIS A 124 9.04 1.08 17.99
N ALA A 125 9.27 1.75 16.87
CA ALA A 125 8.25 2.55 16.19
C ALA A 125 7.16 1.71 15.48
N HIS A 126 7.31 0.38 15.40
CA HIS A 126 6.35 -0.47 14.70
C HIS A 126 4.94 -0.38 15.27
N LEU A 127 4.76 -0.46 16.60
CA LEU A 127 3.44 -0.45 17.23
C LEU A 127 2.61 0.82 16.90
N PRO A 128 3.12 2.04 17.13
CA PRO A 128 2.35 3.24 16.83
C PRO A 128 2.04 3.39 15.34
N ILE A 129 2.95 2.96 14.46
CA ILE A 129 2.75 3.09 13.01
C ILE A 129 1.77 2.03 12.50
N ALA A 130 1.84 0.81 13.01
CA ALA A 130 0.88 -0.25 12.69
C ALA A 130 -0.54 0.14 13.14
N ALA A 131 -0.69 0.74 14.32
CA ALA A 131 -1.95 1.27 14.79
C ALA A 131 -2.47 2.42 13.90
N PHE A 132 -1.62 3.40 13.57
CA PHE A 132 -1.98 4.50 12.68
C PHE A 132 -2.38 4.04 11.28
N GLY A 133 -1.50 3.28 10.63
CA GLY A 133 -1.69 2.79 9.26
C GLY A 133 -2.84 1.79 9.18
N GLY A 134 -2.96 0.90 10.16
CA GLY A 134 -4.06 -0.05 10.27
C GLY A 134 -5.41 0.66 10.35
N THR A 135 -5.54 1.72 11.14
CA THR A 135 -6.78 2.49 11.20
C THR A 135 -7.07 3.21 9.88
N PHE A 136 -6.05 3.80 9.24
CA PHE A 136 -6.22 4.48 7.96
C PHE A 136 -6.72 3.50 6.88
N LEU A 137 -6.07 2.34 6.76
CA LEU A 137 -6.45 1.29 5.80
C LEU A 137 -7.80 0.67 6.12
N LEU A 138 -8.13 0.51 7.41
CA LEU A 138 -9.45 0.07 7.85
C LEU A 138 -10.53 1.02 7.32
N MET A 139 -10.32 2.34 7.47
CA MET A 139 -11.25 3.33 6.94
C MET A 139 -11.36 3.29 5.41
N VAL A 140 -10.23 3.17 4.69
CA VAL A 140 -10.23 3.00 3.22
C VAL A 140 -11.10 1.81 2.81
N GLY A 141 -10.94 0.67 3.48
CA GLY A 141 -11.72 -0.53 3.22
C GLY A 141 -13.19 -0.39 3.59
N LEU A 142 -13.50 0.11 4.79
CA LEU A 142 -14.89 0.27 5.26
C LEU A 142 -15.66 1.24 4.37
N THR A 143 -15.08 2.39 4.01
CA THR A 143 -15.71 3.36 3.11
C THR A 143 -16.03 2.76 1.73
N TYR A 144 -15.26 1.78 1.26
CA TYR A 144 -15.58 1.08 0.01
C TYR A 144 -16.75 0.08 0.13
N PHE A 145 -16.89 -0.60 1.27
CA PHE A 145 -17.96 -1.60 1.44
C PHE A 145 -19.27 -0.99 1.96
N PHE A 146 -19.21 0.08 2.73
CA PHE A 146 -20.36 0.87 3.16
C PHE A 146 -20.65 1.98 2.14
N ASP A 147 -20.97 1.57 0.92
CA ASP A 147 -21.39 2.48 -0.15
C ASP A 147 -22.76 2.06 -0.71
N HIS A 148 -23.72 2.98 -0.65
CA HIS A 148 -25.08 2.78 -1.14
C HIS A 148 -25.19 2.77 -2.68
N ASP A 149 -24.22 3.36 -3.40
CA ASP A 149 -24.20 3.44 -4.86
C ASP A 149 -23.55 2.19 -5.49
N LYS A 150 -23.21 1.20 -4.66
CA LYS A 150 -22.49 0.00 -5.07
C LYS A 150 -23.42 -1.06 -5.66
N ASP A 151 -23.35 -1.22 -6.99
CA ASP A 151 -24.19 -2.18 -7.75
C ASP A 151 -23.64 -3.62 -7.84
N VAL A 152 -22.35 -3.79 -7.60
CA VAL A 152 -21.67 -5.08 -7.73
C VAL A 152 -21.30 -5.57 -6.35
N HIS A 153 -21.49 -6.88 -6.09
CA HIS A 153 -21.07 -7.55 -4.87
C HIS A 153 -20.35 -8.85 -5.23
N TRP A 154 -19.14 -9.07 -4.70
CA TRP A 154 -18.40 -10.32 -4.89
C TRP A 154 -18.87 -11.39 -3.91
N LEU A 155 -19.14 -11.00 -2.66
CA LEU A 155 -19.77 -11.82 -1.63
C LEU A 155 -21.13 -11.21 -1.24
N PRO A 156 -22.23 -11.49 -1.98
CA PRO A 156 -23.52 -10.80 -1.80
C PRO A 156 -24.06 -10.88 -0.36
N TRP A 157 -23.90 -12.03 0.29
CA TRP A 157 -24.36 -12.26 1.67
C TRP A 157 -23.68 -11.36 2.71
N LEU A 158 -22.47 -10.85 2.42
CA LEU A 158 -21.71 -9.96 3.29
C LEU A 158 -21.81 -8.50 2.83
N GLU A 159 -21.67 -8.26 1.53
CA GLU A 159 -21.63 -6.91 0.97
C GLU A 159 -23.00 -6.23 0.88
N GLU A 160 -24.09 -6.96 0.58
CA GLU A 160 -25.43 -6.35 0.51
C GLU A 160 -25.93 -5.82 1.88
N PRO A 161 -25.72 -6.50 3.02
CA PRO A 161 -25.99 -5.92 4.32
C PRO A 161 -25.14 -4.67 4.62
N MET A 162 -23.85 -4.69 4.26
CA MET A 162 -22.93 -3.55 4.48
C MET A 162 -23.36 -2.33 3.66
N ALA A 163 -23.62 -2.50 2.37
CA ALA A 163 -24.11 -1.45 1.48
C ALA A 163 -25.46 -0.87 1.95
N ARG A 164 -26.39 -1.71 2.43
CA ARG A 164 -27.68 -1.24 3.00
C ARG A 164 -27.49 -0.41 4.28
N SER A 165 -26.53 -0.82 5.10
CA SER A 165 -26.22 -0.15 6.37
C SER A 165 -25.48 1.17 6.18
N ALA A 166 -24.96 1.46 4.98
CA ALA A 166 -24.34 2.74 4.62
C ALA A 166 -25.28 3.96 4.77
N SER A 167 -26.59 3.72 4.84
CA SER A 167 -27.58 4.77 5.17
C SER A 167 -27.39 5.35 6.58
N ILE A 168 -26.75 4.61 7.49
CA ILE A 168 -26.40 5.06 8.83
C ILE A 168 -25.10 5.89 8.73
N LYS A 169 -25.24 7.21 8.86
CA LYS A 169 -24.09 8.13 8.80
C LYS A 169 -23.04 7.77 9.84
N GLY A 170 -21.81 7.50 9.39
CA GLY A 170 -20.66 7.25 10.26
C GLY A 170 -20.60 5.84 10.85
N ILE A 171 -21.32 4.87 10.28
CA ILE A 171 -21.22 3.46 10.70
C ILE A 171 -19.79 2.93 10.57
N GLU A 172 -19.09 3.30 9.51
CA GLU A 172 -17.69 2.99 9.25
C GLU A 172 -16.77 3.54 10.36
N ILE A 173 -17.02 4.78 10.81
CA ILE A 173 -16.29 5.40 11.92
C ILE A 173 -16.59 4.66 13.23
N GLY A 174 -17.86 4.30 13.46
CA GLY A 174 -18.27 3.53 14.64
C GLY A 174 -17.57 2.17 14.72
N ILE A 175 -17.53 1.43 13.61
CA ILE A 175 -16.81 0.15 13.52
C ILE A 175 -15.32 0.35 13.79
N ALA A 176 -14.71 1.37 13.20
CA ALA A 176 -13.30 1.68 13.42
C ALA A 176 -13.01 1.98 14.90
N LEU A 177 -13.81 2.82 15.55
CA LEU A 177 -13.66 3.14 16.98
C LEU A 177 -13.82 1.90 17.87
N VAL A 178 -14.79 1.04 17.57
CA VAL A 178 -14.96 -0.23 18.29
C VAL A 178 -13.73 -1.11 18.16
N LEU A 179 -13.20 -1.28 16.94
CA LEU A 179 -11.98 -2.07 16.73
C LEU A 179 -10.78 -1.46 17.44
N ILE A 180 -10.62 -0.13 17.41
CA ILE A 180 -9.56 0.57 18.14
C ILE A 180 -9.66 0.29 19.65
N LEU A 181 -10.86 0.38 20.23
CA LEU A 181 -11.07 0.12 21.65
C LEU A 181 -10.78 -1.35 22.01
N VAL A 182 -11.23 -2.29 21.18
CA VAL A 182 -10.96 -3.72 21.38
C VAL A 182 -9.46 -3.99 21.37
N PHE A 183 -8.74 -3.56 20.33
CA PHE A 183 -7.30 -3.80 20.24
C PHE A 183 -6.51 -3.03 21.30
N SER A 184 -6.91 -1.81 21.64
CA SER A 184 -6.31 -1.06 22.76
C SER A 184 -6.44 -1.79 24.09
N GLY A 185 -7.52 -2.55 24.31
CA GLY A 185 -7.70 -3.37 25.51
C GLY A 185 -6.97 -4.72 25.47
N LEU A 186 -6.54 -5.17 24.29
CA LEU A 186 -5.74 -6.39 24.11
C LEU A 186 -4.23 -6.13 24.19
N VAL A 187 -3.78 -4.92 23.84
CA VAL A 187 -2.39 -4.48 24.02
C VAL A 187 -2.08 -4.42 25.52
N ALA A 188 -0.84 -4.76 25.90
CA ALA A 188 -0.37 -4.63 27.28
C ALA A 188 -0.67 -3.23 27.84
N GLU A 189 -1.17 -3.16 29.07
CA GLU A 189 -1.70 -1.93 29.68
C GLU A 189 -0.73 -0.74 29.57
N GLU A 190 0.57 -1.01 29.76
CA GLU A 190 1.66 -0.02 29.66
C GLU A 190 1.83 0.58 28.26
N ARG A 191 1.41 -0.14 27.21
CA ARG A 191 1.55 0.25 25.79
C ARG A 191 0.21 0.59 25.13
N ALA A 192 -0.90 0.57 25.89
CA ALA A 192 -2.22 0.87 25.36
C ALA A 192 -2.30 2.29 24.77
N GLN A 193 -1.62 3.27 25.37
CA GLN A 193 -1.56 4.64 24.86
C GLN A 193 -0.75 4.75 23.56
N ASP A 194 0.32 3.96 23.43
CA ASP A 194 1.14 3.88 22.22
C ASP A 194 0.35 3.29 21.04
N PHE A 195 -0.74 2.56 21.30
CA PHE A 195 -1.68 2.08 20.28
C PHE A 195 -2.82 3.06 20.05
N LEU A 196 -3.50 3.49 21.13
CA LEU A 196 -4.74 4.25 21.07
C LEU A 196 -4.56 5.60 20.37
N TYR A 197 -3.55 6.39 20.77
CA TYR A 197 -3.38 7.72 20.18
C TYR A 197 -3.01 7.65 18.70
N PRO A 198 -2.04 6.84 18.25
CA PRO A 198 -1.74 6.72 16.82
C PRO A 198 -2.91 6.16 16.00
N ALA A 199 -3.67 5.20 16.53
CA ALA A 199 -4.89 4.71 15.88
C ALA A 199 -5.91 5.85 15.67
N LEU A 200 -6.17 6.66 16.70
CA LEU A 200 -7.05 7.83 16.59
C LEU A 200 -6.48 8.87 15.61
N TYR A 201 -5.17 9.12 15.60
CA TYR A 201 -4.55 9.99 14.60
C TYR A 201 -4.68 9.43 13.18
N GLY A 202 -4.66 8.11 13.00
CA GLY A 202 -4.93 7.45 11.72
C GLY A 202 -6.34 7.75 11.23
N LEU A 203 -7.34 7.61 12.11
CA LEU A 203 -8.74 7.97 11.82
C LEU A 203 -8.88 9.46 11.49
N ILE A 204 -8.31 10.34 12.30
CA ILE A 204 -8.35 11.80 12.08
C ILE A 204 -7.70 12.16 10.75
N THR A 205 -6.56 11.54 10.41
CA THR A 205 -5.86 11.78 9.16
C THR A 205 -6.69 11.35 7.97
N PHE A 206 -7.35 10.18 8.03
CA PHE A 206 -8.26 9.74 6.99
C PHE A 206 -9.38 10.76 6.75
N LEU A 207 -10.07 11.19 7.82
CA LEU A 207 -11.14 12.19 7.73
C LEU A 207 -10.63 13.53 7.20
N ALA A 208 -9.45 13.97 7.63
CA ALA A 208 -8.83 15.20 7.15
C ALA A 208 -8.51 15.14 5.65
N VAL A 209 -7.97 14.02 5.17
CA VAL A 209 -7.66 13.81 3.74
C VAL A 209 -8.93 13.79 2.89
N GLU A 210 -10.00 13.13 3.35
CA GLU A 210 -11.31 13.14 2.68
C GLU A 210 -11.90 14.56 2.59
N ILE A 211 -11.89 15.29 3.71
CA ILE A 211 -12.38 16.69 3.76
C ILE A 211 -11.55 17.57 2.81
N LEU A 212 -10.22 17.50 2.89
CA LEU A 212 -9.33 18.27 2.03
C LEU A 212 -9.56 17.94 0.55
N SER A 213 -9.71 16.66 0.22
CA SER A 213 -9.98 16.22 -1.16
C SER A 213 -11.29 16.81 -1.67
N GLY A 214 -12.36 16.74 -0.88
CA GLY A 214 -13.65 17.34 -1.22
C GLY A 214 -13.59 18.85 -1.44
N PHE A 215 -12.87 19.59 -0.60
CA PHE A 215 -12.68 21.04 -0.77
C PHE A 215 -11.88 21.38 -2.02
N LEU A 216 -10.80 20.64 -2.30
CA LEU A 216 -9.95 20.88 -3.47
C LEU A 216 -10.71 20.57 -4.77
N ASP A 217 -11.49 19.49 -4.79
CA ASP A 217 -12.27 19.10 -5.95
C ASP A 217 -13.41 20.09 -6.22
N ALA A 218 -14.09 20.57 -5.17
CA ALA A 218 -15.11 21.62 -5.28
C ALA A 218 -14.53 22.97 -5.76
N SER A 219 -13.32 23.32 -5.32
CA SER A 219 -12.61 24.52 -5.77
C SER A 219 -12.21 24.42 -7.25
N GLN A 220 -11.67 23.27 -7.68
CA GLN A 220 -11.30 23.03 -9.07
C GLN A 220 -12.50 23.02 -10.01
N ALA A 221 -13.65 22.48 -9.58
CA ALA A 221 -14.90 22.52 -10.33
C ALA A 221 -15.43 23.95 -10.57
N LYS A 222 -15.15 24.88 -9.63
CA LYS A 222 -15.53 26.31 -9.79
C LYS A 222 -14.54 27.08 -10.66
N ALA A 223 -13.25 26.76 -10.60
CA ALA A 223 -12.19 27.45 -11.33
C ALA A 223 -12.08 27.01 -12.81
N ALA A 224 -12.31 25.73 -13.10
CA ALA A 224 -12.36 25.22 -14.46
C ALA A 224 -13.80 25.29 -14.98
N LYS A 225 -14.09 26.18 -15.94
CA LYS A 225 -15.36 26.23 -16.71
C LYS A 225 -15.62 24.97 -17.57
N THR A 226 -14.90 23.90 -17.31
CA THR A 226 -14.98 22.60 -17.98
C THR A 226 -14.85 21.57 -16.87
N ALA A 227 -15.69 20.53 -16.89
CA ALA A 227 -15.75 19.45 -15.90
C ALA A 227 -14.46 18.60 -15.89
N ALA A 228 -13.30 19.20 -15.63
CA ALA A 228 -12.08 18.51 -15.32
C ALA A 228 -12.21 18.04 -13.88
N GLN A 229 -12.57 16.75 -13.73
CA GLN A 229 -12.60 16.05 -12.45
C GLN A 229 -11.33 16.35 -11.66
N GLY A 230 -11.53 16.76 -10.40
CA GLY A 230 -10.47 17.18 -9.50
C GLY A 230 -9.39 16.11 -9.38
N GLY A 231 -8.13 16.53 -9.35
CA GLY A 231 -7.01 15.60 -9.37
C GLY A 231 -5.92 15.88 -8.35
N LEU A 232 -5.95 17.03 -7.67
CA LEU A 232 -5.02 17.30 -6.58
C LEU A 232 -5.44 16.56 -5.30
N GLY A 233 -6.74 16.58 -4.96
CA GLY A 233 -7.28 15.85 -3.81
C GLY A 233 -7.02 14.35 -3.94
N ALA A 234 -7.45 13.76 -5.05
CA ALA A 234 -7.16 12.36 -5.36
C ALA A 234 -5.66 12.02 -5.40
N PHE A 235 -4.78 12.93 -5.82
CA PHE A 235 -3.34 12.72 -5.77
C PHE A 235 -2.84 12.65 -4.32
N ILE A 236 -3.24 13.59 -3.45
CA ILE A 236 -2.88 13.57 -2.03
C ILE A 236 -3.40 12.31 -1.36
N TYR A 237 -4.65 11.93 -1.64
CA TYR A 237 -5.26 10.70 -1.15
C TYR A 237 -4.42 9.48 -1.52
N LEU A 238 -4.00 9.37 -2.78
CA LEU A 238 -3.18 8.27 -3.27
C LEU A 238 -1.80 8.22 -2.58
N GLU A 239 -1.13 9.35 -2.37
CA GLU A 239 0.17 9.37 -1.70
C GLU A 239 0.07 8.97 -0.22
N VAL A 240 -0.99 9.40 0.49
CA VAL A 240 -1.21 9.00 1.88
C VAL A 240 -1.56 7.52 1.97
N LEU A 241 -2.34 7.01 1.02
CA LEU A 241 -2.68 5.60 0.93
C LEU A 241 -1.43 4.74 0.64
N ASP A 242 -0.59 5.15 -0.30
CA ASP A 242 0.72 4.53 -0.56
C ASP A 242 1.62 4.57 0.68
N ALA A 243 1.57 5.66 1.44
CA ALA A 243 2.31 5.80 2.67
C ALA A 243 1.92 4.74 3.70
N SER A 244 0.62 4.58 3.94
CA SER A 244 0.09 3.58 4.87
C SER A 244 0.48 2.15 4.50
N PHE A 245 0.42 1.80 3.21
CA PHE A 245 0.81 0.48 2.74
C PHE A 245 2.30 0.20 2.77
N SER A 246 3.11 1.22 2.49
CA SER A 246 4.56 1.06 2.37
C SER A 246 5.25 0.63 3.67
N PHE A 247 4.63 0.90 4.82
CA PHE A 247 5.27 0.68 6.12
C PHE A 247 5.53 -0.81 6.39
N ASP A 248 4.57 -1.68 6.13
CA ASP A 248 4.72 -3.13 6.36
C ASP A 248 5.82 -3.72 5.45
N GLY A 249 5.91 -3.25 4.20
CA GLY A 249 6.98 -3.62 3.27
C GLY A 249 8.38 -3.19 3.75
N VAL A 250 8.50 -2.00 4.35
CA VAL A 250 9.77 -1.53 4.93
C VAL A 250 10.15 -2.34 6.17
N VAL A 251 9.20 -2.59 7.08
CA VAL A 251 9.46 -3.39 8.29
C VAL A 251 9.89 -4.81 7.91
N GLY A 252 9.18 -5.45 6.98
CA GLY A 252 9.54 -6.78 6.46
C GLY A 252 10.92 -6.81 5.83
N ALA A 253 11.35 -5.71 5.20
CA ALA A 253 12.70 -5.61 4.65
C ALA A 253 13.78 -5.64 5.74
N PHE A 254 13.54 -5.00 6.89
CA PHE A 254 14.45 -5.01 8.03
C PHE A 254 14.55 -6.37 8.72
N ALA A 255 13.54 -7.24 8.57
CA ALA A 255 13.61 -8.62 9.03
C ALA A 255 14.60 -9.46 8.19
N LEU A 256 14.77 -9.14 6.91
CA LEU A 256 15.67 -9.85 6.00
C LEU A 256 17.11 -9.30 6.00
N THR A 257 17.27 -7.98 6.08
CA THR A 257 18.59 -7.35 6.09
C THR A 257 18.55 -6.00 6.80
N LYS A 258 19.68 -5.62 7.40
CA LYS A 258 19.86 -4.29 8.01
C LYS A 258 20.57 -3.33 7.07
N ASN A 259 20.96 -3.78 5.88
CA ASN A 259 21.67 -2.94 4.92
C ASN A 259 20.68 -2.08 4.13
N LEU A 260 20.64 -0.78 4.44
CA LEU A 260 19.72 0.16 3.83
C LEU A 260 19.83 0.25 2.31
N LEU A 261 21.04 0.08 1.75
CA LEU A 261 21.24 0.11 0.30
C LEU A 261 20.55 -1.08 -0.37
N VAL A 262 20.67 -2.28 0.22
CA VAL A 262 20.02 -3.48 -0.29
C VAL A 262 18.51 -3.40 -0.17
N ILE A 263 18.01 -2.86 0.94
CA ILE A 263 16.57 -2.58 1.13
C ILE A 263 16.09 -1.62 0.04
N ALA A 264 16.78 -0.49 -0.15
CA ALA A 264 16.39 0.52 -1.14
C ALA A 264 16.39 -0.05 -2.57
N ILE A 265 17.38 -0.88 -2.93
CA ILE A 265 17.42 -1.54 -4.24
C ILE A 265 16.29 -2.55 -4.37
N GLY A 266 16.11 -3.46 -3.41
CA GLY A 266 15.11 -4.52 -3.46
C GLY A 266 13.68 -3.98 -3.54
N LEU A 267 13.32 -3.09 -2.62
CA LEU A 267 12.01 -2.45 -2.62
C LEU A 267 11.84 -1.50 -3.83
N GLY A 268 12.90 -0.85 -4.29
CA GLY A 268 12.89 -0.04 -5.50
C GLY A 268 12.57 -0.84 -6.76
N ILE A 269 13.11 -2.06 -6.88
CA ILE A 269 12.75 -3.00 -7.97
C ILE A 269 11.26 -3.33 -7.89
N GLY A 270 10.77 -3.76 -6.72
CA GLY A 270 9.37 -4.16 -6.57
C GLY A 270 8.41 -3.02 -6.89
N ALA A 271 8.70 -1.82 -6.43
CA ALA A 271 7.86 -0.66 -6.70
C ALA A 271 7.82 -0.25 -8.18
N MET A 272 8.87 -0.53 -8.97
CA MET A 272 8.82 -0.38 -10.44
C MET A 272 7.88 -1.39 -11.11
N TYR A 273 7.70 -2.59 -10.55
CA TYR A 273 6.68 -3.54 -11.01
C TYR A 273 5.28 -3.11 -10.59
N VAL A 274 5.09 -2.70 -9.34
CA VAL A 274 3.81 -2.15 -8.83
C VAL A 274 3.34 -1.00 -9.71
N ARG A 275 4.25 -0.05 -10.03
CA ARG A 275 4.02 1.00 -11.02
C ARG A 275 3.52 0.48 -12.36
N SER A 276 4.27 -0.47 -12.92
CA SER A 276 4.00 -1.01 -14.25
C SER A 276 2.64 -1.71 -14.27
N LEU A 277 2.27 -2.38 -13.18
CA LEU A 277 0.95 -2.98 -12.96
C LEU A 277 -0.14 -1.92 -12.88
N THR A 278 0.04 -0.85 -12.10
CA THR A 278 -0.93 0.25 -12.01
C THR A 278 -1.19 0.88 -13.38
N ILE A 279 -0.13 1.17 -14.15
CA ILE A 279 -0.25 1.73 -15.51
C ILE A 279 -1.02 0.76 -16.41
N LEU A 280 -0.63 -0.52 -16.40
CA LEU A 280 -1.29 -1.54 -17.20
C LEU A 280 -2.79 -1.63 -16.86
N LEU A 281 -3.13 -1.59 -15.57
CA LEU A 281 -4.50 -1.70 -15.08
C LEU A 281 -5.38 -0.53 -15.53
N VAL A 282 -4.83 0.68 -15.52
CA VAL A 282 -5.50 1.92 -15.97
C VAL A 282 -5.61 1.96 -17.49
N ASP A 283 -4.51 1.80 -18.22
CA ASP A 283 -4.46 1.95 -19.68
C ASP A 283 -5.29 0.89 -20.41
N ARG A 284 -5.31 -0.35 -19.91
CA ARG A 284 -6.10 -1.44 -20.50
C ARG A 284 -7.55 -1.45 -20.03
N LYS A 285 -7.95 -0.52 -19.16
CA LYS A 285 -9.23 -0.56 -18.44
C LYS A 285 -9.52 -1.95 -17.85
N THR A 286 -8.47 -2.71 -17.50
CA THR A 286 -8.59 -4.11 -17.10
C THR A 286 -9.42 -4.28 -15.83
N LEU A 287 -9.45 -3.27 -14.96
CA LEU A 287 -10.37 -3.22 -13.82
C LEU A 287 -11.83 -3.36 -14.26
N SER A 288 -12.25 -2.67 -15.34
CA SER A 288 -13.61 -2.81 -15.89
C SER A 288 -13.86 -4.18 -16.52
N HIS A 289 -12.81 -4.84 -17.00
CA HIS A 289 -12.90 -6.18 -17.55
C HIS A 289 -13.00 -7.27 -16.46
N PHE A 290 -12.39 -7.07 -15.29
CA PHE A 290 -12.40 -8.02 -14.18
C PHE A 290 -13.31 -7.54 -13.05
N ARG A 291 -14.61 -7.85 -13.18
CA ARG A 291 -15.72 -7.39 -12.32
C ARG A 291 -15.43 -7.43 -10.82
N PHE A 292 -14.76 -8.46 -10.32
CA PHE A 292 -14.53 -8.65 -8.87
C PHE A 292 -13.12 -8.26 -8.42
N LEU A 293 -12.22 -7.87 -9.32
CA LEU A 293 -10.82 -7.58 -8.98
C LEU A 293 -10.70 -6.45 -7.96
N GLU A 294 -11.54 -5.43 -8.10
CA GLU A 294 -11.63 -4.31 -7.17
C GLU A 294 -12.03 -4.77 -5.76
N HIS A 295 -13.02 -5.65 -5.66
CA HIS A 295 -13.46 -6.23 -4.39
C HIS A 295 -12.36 -7.01 -3.70
N GLY A 296 -11.65 -7.86 -4.47
CA GLY A 296 -10.53 -8.64 -3.95
C GLY A 296 -9.46 -7.75 -3.32
N ALA A 297 -9.16 -6.61 -3.97
CA ALA A 297 -8.19 -5.65 -3.44
C ALA A 297 -8.68 -4.96 -2.16
N PHE A 298 -9.93 -4.47 -2.10
CA PHE A 298 -10.44 -3.85 -0.87
C PHE A 298 -10.64 -4.85 0.28
N TYR A 299 -10.93 -6.12 0.00
CA TYR A 299 -10.85 -7.18 1.02
C TYR A 299 -9.41 -7.38 1.51
N ALA A 300 -8.42 -7.38 0.60
CA ALA A 300 -7.02 -7.47 0.98
C ALA A 300 -6.61 -6.29 1.89
N ILE A 301 -7.06 -5.06 1.59
CA ILE A 301 -6.85 -3.89 2.45
C ILE A 301 -7.47 -4.08 3.84
N LEU A 302 -8.73 -4.50 3.93
CA LEU A 302 -9.39 -4.72 5.22
C LEU A 302 -8.66 -5.78 6.05
N VAL A 303 -8.26 -6.86 5.40
CA VAL A 303 -7.51 -7.94 6.06
C VAL A 303 -6.13 -7.45 6.49
N LEU A 304 -5.44 -6.67 5.65
CA LEU A 304 -4.16 -6.06 5.99
C LEU A 304 -4.30 -5.11 7.19
N ALA A 305 -5.33 -4.28 7.24
CA ALA A 305 -5.62 -3.39 8.37
C ALA A 305 -5.78 -4.18 9.68
N VAL A 306 -6.52 -5.29 9.65
CA VAL A 306 -6.68 -6.18 10.80
C VAL A 306 -5.37 -6.90 11.15
N ILE A 307 -4.59 -7.32 10.15
CA ILE A 307 -3.25 -7.90 10.36
C ILE A 307 -2.33 -6.87 11.03
N MET A 308 -2.35 -5.59 10.62
CA MET A 308 -1.55 -4.54 11.24
C MET A 308 -1.94 -4.32 12.71
N PHE A 309 -3.22 -4.40 13.04
CA PHE A 309 -3.65 -4.39 14.45
C PHE A 309 -3.21 -5.65 15.19
N ALA A 310 -3.31 -6.83 14.58
CA ALA A 310 -2.87 -8.08 15.19
C ALA A 310 -1.35 -8.15 15.38
N GLN A 311 -0.57 -7.54 14.48
CA GLN A 311 0.89 -7.43 14.55
C GLN A 311 1.37 -6.70 15.80
N THR A 312 0.54 -5.83 16.40
CA THR A 312 0.88 -5.18 17.67
C THR A 312 0.79 -6.11 18.88
N LEU A 313 0.12 -7.25 18.73
CA LEU A 313 -0.08 -8.25 19.78
C LEU A 313 0.84 -9.46 19.58
N VAL A 314 0.96 -9.93 18.33
CA VAL A 314 1.70 -11.14 17.96
C VAL A 314 2.49 -10.90 16.67
N HIS A 315 3.67 -11.49 16.56
CA HIS A 315 4.42 -11.40 15.32
C HIS A 315 3.75 -12.24 14.22
N ILE A 316 3.36 -11.58 13.12
CA ILE A 316 2.80 -12.21 11.93
C ILE A 316 3.86 -12.15 10.82
N PRO A 317 4.31 -13.30 10.28
CA PRO A 317 5.28 -13.31 9.20
C PRO A 317 4.77 -12.58 7.95
N GLU A 318 5.61 -11.77 7.33
CA GLU A 318 5.26 -10.93 6.19
C GLU A 318 4.88 -11.75 4.96
N ALA A 319 5.44 -12.96 4.85
CA ALA A 319 5.03 -13.94 3.85
C ALA A 319 3.55 -14.32 3.98
N VAL A 320 3.02 -14.44 5.21
CA VAL A 320 1.59 -14.71 5.44
C VAL A 320 0.75 -13.53 4.98
N THR A 321 1.13 -12.31 5.38
CA THR A 321 0.47 -11.07 4.96
C THR A 321 0.39 -10.97 3.43
N GLY A 322 1.52 -11.15 2.75
CA GLY A 322 1.60 -11.09 1.28
C GLY A 322 0.83 -12.22 0.59
N LEU A 323 0.86 -13.45 1.13
CA LEU A 323 0.12 -14.59 0.56
C LEU A 323 -1.39 -14.42 0.70
N VAL A 324 -1.87 -13.85 1.80
CA VAL A 324 -3.30 -13.57 2.01
C VAL A 324 -3.79 -12.53 1.01
N GLY A 325 -3.06 -11.43 0.83
CA GLY A 325 -3.36 -10.41 -0.18
C GLY A 325 -3.35 -11.01 -1.60
N ALA A 326 -2.27 -11.69 -1.98
CA ALA A 326 -2.15 -12.35 -3.28
C ALA A 326 -3.25 -13.41 -3.52
N GLY A 327 -3.64 -14.14 -2.47
CA GLY A 327 -4.71 -15.13 -2.50
C GLY A 327 -6.08 -14.51 -2.79
N LEU A 328 -6.44 -13.43 -2.09
CA LEU A 328 -7.70 -12.71 -2.30
C LEU A 328 -7.79 -12.13 -3.71
N ILE A 329 -6.70 -11.53 -4.18
CA ILE A 329 -6.56 -11.07 -5.56
C ILE A 329 -6.74 -12.23 -6.55
N GLY A 330 -6.01 -13.33 -6.36
CA GLY A 330 -6.07 -14.50 -7.23
C GLY A 330 -7.47 -15.10 -7.32
N LEU A 331 -8.16 -15.22 -6.18
CA LEU A 331 -9.55 -15.68 -6.10
C LEU A 331 -10.51 -14.72 -6.80
N SER A 332 -10.33 -13.41 -6.64
CA SER A 332 -11.16 -12.40 -7.30
C SER A 332 -10.98 -12.38 -8.83
N LEU A 333 -9.75 -12.57 -9.31
CA LEU A 333 -9.42 -12.74 -10.73
C LEU A 333 -10.08 -14.00 -11.28
N TRP A 334 -9.92 -15.12 -10.58
CA TRP A 334 -10.52 -16.40 -10.97
C TRP A 334 -12.05 -16.32 -11.03
N SER A 335 -12.68 -15.72 -10.02
CA SER A 335 -14.13 -15.47 -10.01
C SER A 335 -14.57 -14.61 -11.19
N SER A 336 -13.81 -13.56 -11.50
CA SER A 336 -14.09 -12.67 -12.64
C SER A 336 -14.00 -13.39 -13.98
N LEU A 337 -12.99 -14.26 -14.15
CA LEU A 337 -12.83 -15.09 -15.34
C LEU A 337 -13.96 -16.12 -15.47
N ARG A 338 -14.35 -16.76 -14.36
CA ARG A 338 -15.46 -17.70 -14.31
C ARG A 338 -16.77 -17.03 -14.68
N TRP A 339 -17.06 -15.87 -14.12
CA TRP A 339 -18.26 -15.09 -14.45
C TRP A 339 -18.31 -14.74 -15.94
N ARG A 340 -17.20 -14.25 -16.51
CA ARG A 340 -17.12 -13.93 -17.96
C ARG A 340 -17.38 -15.16 -18.83
N LYS A 341 -16.87 -16.33 -18.44
CA LYS A 341 -17.11 -17.59 -19.15
C LYS A 341 -18.59 -17.97 -19.12
N LEU A 342 -19.23 -17.88 -17.95
CA LEU A 342 -20.65 -18.17 -17.79
C LEU A 342 -21.53 -17.20 -18.58
N GLU A 343 -21.20 -15.91 -18.58
CA GLU A 343 -21.95 -14.89 -19.31
C GLU A 343 -21.86 -15.09 -20.83
N ARG A 344 -20.68 -15.46 -21.34
CA ARG A 344 -20.51 -15.84 -22.75
C ARG A 344 -21.33 -17.07 -23.15
N ILE A 345 -21.46 -18.05 -22.25
CA ILE A 345 -22.30 -19.23 -22.49
C ILE A 345 -23.77 -18.83 -22.54
N LYS A 346 -24.23 -17.98 -21.61
CA LYS A 346 -25.62 -17.47 -21.61
C LYS A 346 -25.96 -16.64 -22.85
N GLN A 347 -25.00 -15.91 -23.40
CA GLN A 347 -25.20 -15.13 -24.63
C GLN A 347 -25.16 -15.97 -25.91
N ALA A 348 -24.65 -17.20 -25.83
CA ALA A 348 -24.57 -18.14 -26.95
C ALA A 348 -25.75 -19.13 -27.00
N LEU A 349 -26.55 -19.20 -25.92
CA LEU A 349 -27.83 -19.88 -25.81
C LEU A 349 -28.95 -18.88 -26.10
#